data_AF-A0A2L0MZD9-F1
#
_entry.id   AF-A0A2L0MZD9-F1
#
_cell.length_a   1.000
_cell.length_b   1.000
_cell.length_c   1.000
_cell.angle_alpha   90.00
_cell.angle_beta   90.00
_cell.angle_gamma   90.00
#
_symmetry.space_group_name_H-M   'P 1'
#
loop_
_entity.id
_entity.type
_entity.pdbx_description
1 polymer ?
#
loop_
_entity_poly.entity_id
_entity_poly.type
_entity_poly.pdbx_seq_one_letter_code
_entity_poly.pdbx_strand_id
1 'polypeptide(L)'
;MGGGETGGDTGEAARRETGQDTGETTGGRTGGRRRPGAKTYGAAGIAVSFDPQVCQHAAECVRGLPSVFDTARRPWVTPDAAEPGVVAEVVRRCPTGALRYRLADGGTEAPERPTSVRRTPDGRLLLRGELRVTDSEGAVRETPRAMLCGCGRSAGQPYCDRSGACGAAEGGAAEGGAAEGGRPPVADR
;
A
#
# COMPACT_ATOMS: atom_id res chain seq x y z
N MET A 1 -0.56 -45.71 67.52
CA MET A 1 -1.25 -46.85 66.89
C MET A 1 -2.53 -46.31 66.27
N GLY A 2 -2.66 -46.40 64.94
CA GLY A 2 -3.90 -46.25 64.15
C GLY A 2 -4.62 -44.89 64.23
N GLY A 3 -5.12 -44.29 63.16
CA GLY A 3 -5.25 -44.71 61.78
C GLY A 3 -5.82 -43.51 61.01
N GLY A 4 -5.26 -43.23 59.85
CA GLY A 4 -5.78 -42.25 58.91
C GLY A 4 -6.26 -42.98 57.67
N GLU A 5 -7.46 -42.63 57.21
CA GLU A 5 -7.96 -42.98 55.88
C GLU A 5 -8.90 -41.85 55.44
N THR A 6 -8.62 -41.20 54.31
CA THR A 6 -9.61 -40.82 53.28
C THR A 6 -8.91 -40.19 52.08
N GLY A 7 -9.45 -40.52 50.90
CA GLY A 7 -9.19 -39.87 49.61
C GLY A 7 -8.06 -40.55 48.82
N GLY A 8 -8.25 -41.06 47.62
CA GLY A 8 -9.32 -40.82 46.65
C GLY A 8 -8.68 -40.56 45.29
N ASP A 9 -9.37 -41.04 44.27
CA ASP A 9 -9.31 -40.62 42.87
C ASP A 9 -8.41 -41.41 41.89
N THR A 10 -9.11 -41.98 40.93
CA THR A 10 -8.69 -42.78 39.79
C THR A 10 -8.44 -41.84 38.61
N GLY A 11 -7.18 -41.58 38.28
CA GLY A 11 -6.77 -40.81 37.10
C GLY A 11 -6.79 -41.66 35.83
N GLU A 12 -7.85 -41.49 35.04
CA GLU A 12 -8.08 -42.06 33.71
C GLU A 12 -7.08 -41.54 32.67
N ALA A 13 -6.61 -42.46 31.82
CA ALA A 13 -5.58 -42.26 30.82
C ALA A 13 -6.08 -41.45 29.60
N ALA A 14 -5.60 -40.21 29.46
CA ALA A 14 -5.79 -39.41 28.25
C ALA A 14 -4.83 -39.89 27.14
N ARG A 15 -5.38 -40.58 26.14
CA ARG A 15 -4.69 -40.97 24.90
C ARG A 15 -4.47 -39.73 24.03
N ARG A 16 -3.25 -39.62 23.50
CA ARG A 16 -2.83 -38.58 22.55
C ARG A 16 -3.25 -39.00 21.15
N GLU A 17 -4.06 -38.20 20.47
CA GLU A 17 -4.37 -38.37 19.05
C GLU A 17 -3.75 -37.21 18.25
N THR A 18 -2.62 -37.51 17.61
CA THR A 18 -1.99 -36.67 16.59
C THR A 18 -2.54 -37.09 15.23
N GLY A 19 -3.57 -36.38 14.75
CA GLY A 19 -4.09 -36.51 13.39
C GLY A 19 -3.54 -35.39 12.50
N GLN A 20 -2.50 -35.70 11.72
CA GLN A 20 -2.08 -34.88 10.58
C GLN A 20 -2.93 -35.30 9.37
N ASP A 21 -3.84 -34.43 8.94
CA ASP A 21 -4.55 -34.58 7.67
C ASP A 21 -3.77 -33.82 6.58
N THR A 22 -3.13 -34.58 5.69
CA THR A 22 -2.51 -34.08 4.46
C THR A 22 -3.34 -34.59 3.29
N GLY A 23 -4.17 -33.70 2.73
CA GLY A 23 -4.99 -33.95 1.55
C GLY A 23 -4.88 -32.81 0.55
N GLU A 24 -3.98 -33.00 -0.41
CA GLU A 24 -3.73 -32.25 -1.64
C GLU A 24 -4.92 -31.49 -2.25
N THR A 25 -4.78 -30.17 -2.40
CA THR A 25 -5.55 -29.41 -3.40
C THR A 25 -4.73 -29.31 -4.68
N THR A 26 -5.15 -30.04 -5.71
CA THR A 26 -4.66 -29.92 -7.10
C THR A 26 -4.88 -28.50 -7.62
N GLY A 27 -3.85 -27.66 -7.51
CA GLY A 27 -3.81 -26.33 -8.10
C GLY A 27 -3.59 -26.41 -9.61
N GLY A 28 -4.61 -26.06 -10.38
CA GLY A 28 -4.47 -25.73 -11.80
C GLY A 28 -3.50 -24.55 -11.96
N ARG A 29 -2.34 -24.79 -12.57
CA ARG A 29 -1.33 -23.76 -12.85
C ARG A 29 -1.78 -22.94 -14.06
N THR A 30 -2.52 -21.86 -13.83
CA THR A 30 -2.57 -20.75 -14.79
C THR A 30 -1.23 -20.03 -14.74
N GLY A 31 -0.52 -20.04 -15.88
CA GLY A 31 0.82 -19.46 -16.06
C GLY A 31 0.80 -17.93 -16.05
N GLY A 32 0.44 -17.32 -14.93
CA GLY A 32 0.69 -15.90 -14.68
C GLY A 32 2.16 -15.70 -14.28
N ARG A 33 2.86 -14.75 -14.91
CA ARG A 33 4.16 -14.28 -14.41
C ARG A 33 3.97 -13.76 -12.98
N ARG A 34 4.57 -14.43 -11.99
CA ARG A 34 4.54 -14.00 -10.59
C ARG A 34 5.16 -12.60 -10.49
N ARG A 35 4.32 -11.57 -10.29
CA ARG A 35 4.78 -10.21 -10.05
C ARG A 35 5.65 -10.19 -8.78
N PRO A 36 6.82 -9.52 -8.79
CA PRO A 36 7.68 -9.46 -7.61
C PRO A 36 6.93 -8.75 -6.48
N GLY A 37 6.90 -9.39 -5.31
CA GLY A 37 6.27 -8.84 -4.11
C GLY A 37 7.06 -7.68 -3.52
N ALA A 38 6.51 -7.06 -2.47
CA ALA A 38 7.15 -5.96 -1.77
C ALA A 38 8.51 -6.39 -1.18
N LYS A 39 9.53 -5.52 -1.34
CA LYS A 39 10.87 -5.71 -0.79
C LYS A 39 11.04 -4.87 0.46
N THR A 40 11.58 -5.46 1.52
CA THR A 40 11.85 -4.79 2.79
C THR A 40 13.33 -4.47 2.95
N TYR A 41 13.61 -3.27 3.47
CA TYR A 41 14.94 -2.75 3.82
C TYR A 41 14.92 -2.44 5.32
N GLY A 42 15.76 -3.13 6.09
CA GLY A 42 15.77 -3.02 7.55
C GLY A 42 16.97 -2.20 8.06
N ALA A 43 16.74 -1.46 9.14
CA ALA A 43 17.74 -0.82 9.99
C ALA A 43 17.31 -0.91 11.46
N ALA A 44 18.17 -0.52 12.39
CA ALA A 44 17.92 -0.66 13.83
C ALA A 44 16.63 0.02 14.33
N GLY A 45 16.30 1.21 13.81
CA GLY A 45 15.14 1.98 14.25
C GLY A 45 13.90 1.86 13.36
N ILE A 46 14.04 1.35 12.13
CA ILE A 46 12.97 1.34 11.13
C ILE A 46 13.22 0.29 10.04
N ALA A 47 12.14 -0.35 9.59
CA ALA A 47 12.09 -1.13 8.36
C ALA A 47 11.19 -0.45 7.35
N VAL A 48 11.69 -0.24 6.13
CA VAL A 48 10.93 0.35 5.01
C VAL A 48 10.61 -0.75 4.01
N SER A 49 9.35 -0.89 3.61
CA SER A 49 8.95 -1.79 2.53
C SER A 49 8.54 -1.01 1.29
N PHE A 50 8.91 -1.55 0.13
CA PHE A 50 8.62 -0.99 -1.19
C PHE A 50 7.92 -2.03 -2.07
N ASP A 51 6.74 -1.66 -2.55
CA ASP A 51 5.98 -2.46 -3.51
C ASP A 51 6.00 -1.81 -4.91
N PRO A 52 6.75 -2.40 -5.86
CA PRO A 52 6.83 -1.87 -7.22
C PRO A 52 5.50 -1.99 -8.00
N GLN A 53 4.58 -2.86 -7.59
CA GLN A 53 3.33 -3.08 -8.35
C GLN A 53 2.34 -1.93 -8.22
N VAL A 54 2.43 -1.16 -7.14
CA VAL A 54 1.57 0.02 -6.90
C VAL A 54 2.38 1.31 -6.91
N CYS A 55 3.68 1.27 -7.23
CA CYS A 55 4.52 2.46 -7.32
C CYS A 55 4.28 3.20 -8.63
N GLN A 56 3.73 4.40 -8.51
CA GLN A 56 3.46 5.28 -9.66
C GLN A 56 4.48 6.38 -9.84
N HIS A 57 5.68 6.23 -9.29
CA HIS A 57 6.78 7.20 -9.43
C HIS A 57 6.37 8.65 -9.15
N ALA A 58 5.59 8.88 -8.09
CA ALA A 58 5.23 10.24 -7.64
C ALA A 58 6.45 11.05 -7.17
N ALA A 59 7.61 10.42 -7.02
CA ALA A 59 8.89 11.02 -6.64
C ALA A 59 8.95 11.69 -5.26
N GLU A 60 7.89 11.57 -4.44
CA GLU A 60 7.87 12.09 -3.05
C GLU A 60 9.04 11.56 -2.20
N CYS A 61 9.42 10.29 -2.37
CA CYS A 61 10.51 9.68 -1.63
C CYS A 61 11.88 10.25 -2.02
N VAL A 62 12.22 10.20 -3.31
CA VAL A 62 13.54 10.64 -3.82
C VAL A 62 13.73 12.14 -3.71
N ARG A 63 12.66 12.94 -3.87
CA ARG A 63 12.71 14.40 -3.65
C ARG A 63 12.73 14.76 -2.16
N GLY A 64 12.04 13.97 -1.32
CA GLY A 64 11.89 14.26 0.09
C GLY A 64 13.07 13.86 0.97
N LEU A 65 13.78 12.77 0.63
CA LEU A 65 14.91 12.28 1.43
C LEU A 65 15.93 11.50 0.57
N PRO A 66 16.70 12.17 -0.30
CA PRO A 66 17.63 11.52 -1.23
C PRO A 66 18.81 10.80 -0.54
N SER A 67 19.11 11.12 0.72
CA SER A 67 20.09 10.35 1.50
C SER A 67 19.63 8.89 1.71
N VAL A 68 18.32 8.69 1.88
CA VAL A 68 17.68 7.39 2.11
C VAL A 68 17.19 6.76 0.81
N PHE A 69 16.61 7.53 -0.11
CA PHE A 69 16.01 7.04 -1.36
C PHE A 69 16.81 7.51 -2.57
N ASP A 70 17.62 6.62 -3.15
CA ASP A 70 18.52 6.93 -4.26
C ASP A 70 18.43 5.86 -5.36
N THR A 71 17.77 6.19 -6.46
CA THR A 71 17.58 5.30 -7.62
C THR A 71 18.87 4.90 -8.33
N ALA A 72 19.97 5.65 -8.15
CA ALA A 72 21.27 5.34 -8.72
C ALA A 72 22.05 4.31 -7.87
N ARG A 73 21.66 4.11 -6.60
CA ARG A 73 22.33 3.20 -5.66
C ARG A 73 21.70 1.81 -5.63
N ARG A 74 22.46 0.81 -5.18
CA ARG A 74 21.99 -0.54 -4.84
C ARG A 74 22.58 -0.96 -3.48
N PRO A 75 21.76 -1.20 -2.43
CA PRO A 75 20.32 -0.99 -2.39
C PRO A 75 19.95 0.49 -2.59
N TRP A 76 18.78 0.75 -3.18
CA TRP A 76 18.29 2.11 -3.45
C TRP A 76 17.58 2.75 -2.24
N VAL A 77 17.32 1.95 -1.20
CA VAL A 77 16.75 2.39 0.08
C VAL A 77 17.77 2.08 1.17
N THR A 78 18.17 3.11 1.92
CA THR A 78 19.14 3.05 3.03
C THR A 78 18.49 3.65 4.29
N PRO A 79 17.66 2.87 5.04
CA PRO A 79 16.79 3.42 6.08
C PRO A 79 17.52 4.04 7.29
N ASP A 80 18.80 3.73 7.50
CA ASP A 80 19.67 4.26 8.55
C ASP A 80 20.40 5.55 8.16
N ALA A 81 20.25 6.04 6.92
CA ALA A 81 20.84 7.30 6.47
C ALA A 81 20.12 8.55 7.01
N ALA A 82 19.08 8.39 7.83
CA ALA A 82 18.37 9.47 8.53
C ALA A 82 17.68 8.95 9.81
N GLU A 83 17.22 9.87 10.65
CA GLU A 83 16.45 9.55 11.86
C GLU A 83 15.13 8.81 11.49
N PRO A 84 14.75 7.72 12.18
CA PRO A 84 13.57 6.91 11.88
C PRO A 84 12.26 7.69 11.69
N GLY A 85 11.98 8.69 12.53
CA GLY A 85 10.82 9.57 12.41
C GLY A 85 10.82 10.40 11.13
N VAL A 86 11.98 10.94 10.73
CA VAL A 86 12.16 11.65 9.45
C VAL A 86 11.91 10.72 8.26
N VAL A 87 12.44 9.48 8.30
CA VAL A 87 12.19 8.47 7.26
C VAL A 87 10.70 8.15 7.17
N ALA A 88 10.06 7.88 8.32
CA ALA A 88 8.64 7.58 8.39
C ALA A 88 7.78 8.71 7.82
N GLU A 89 8.12 9.97 8.10
CA GLU A 89 7.42 11.14 7.58
C GLU A 89 7.48 11.24 6.06
N VAL A 90 8.64 11.01 5.44
CA VAL A 90 8.76 11.03 3.98
C VAL A 90 8.07 9.82 3.35
N VAL A 91 8.15 8.64 3.98
CA VAL A 91 7.38 7.46 3.55
C VAL A 91 5.88 7.75 3.53
N ARG A 92 5.35 8.50 4.52
CA ARG A 92 3.92 8.85 4.61
C ARG A 92 3.39 9.72 3.47
N ARG A 93 4.28 10.33 2.69
CA ARG A 93 3.94 11.18 1.55
C ARG A 93 3.69 10.37 0.29
N CYS A 94 4.15 9.12 0.22
CA CYS A 94 3.94 8.24 -0.93
C CYS A 94 2.44 8.01 -1.20
N PRO A 95 1.81 8.62 -2.21
CA PRO A 95 0.36 8.68 -2.31
C PRO A 95 -0.28 7.32 -2.62
N THR A 96 0.47 6.38 -3.20
CA THR A 96 -0.04 5.07 -3.60
C THR A 96 0.03 4.03 -2.48
N GLY A 97 0.76 4.32 -1.39
CA GLY A 97 1.09 3.32 -0.37
C GLY A 97 2.15 2.31 -0.81
N ALA A 98 2.85 2.55 -1.94
CA ALA A 98 3.96 1.70 -2.40
C ALA A 98 5.11 1.66 -1.38
N LEU A 99 5.36 2.76 -0.67
CA LEU A 99 6.25 2.79 0.47
C LEU A 99 5.45 2.72 1.77
N ARG A 100 5.89 1.83 2.65
CA ARG A 100 5.40 1.69 4.03
C ARG A 100 6.59 1.53 4.98
N TYR A 101 6.33 1.70 6.28
CA TYR A 101 7.35 1.48 7.30
C TYR A 101 6.79 0.71 8.50
N ARG A 102 7.71 0.17 9.29
CA ARG A 102 7.49 -0.32 10.64
C ARG A 102 8.66 0.17 11.51
N LEU A 103 8.35 0.88 12.58
CA LEU A 103 9.33 1.30 13.58
C LEU A 103 9.71 0.13 14.48
N ALA A 104 10.86 0.22 15.14
CA ALA A 104 11.37 -0.82 16.03
C ALA A 104 10.43 -1.13 17.21
N ASP A 105 9.68 -0.13 17.69
CA ASP A 105 8.66 -0.25 18.74
C ASP A 105 7.32 -0.82 18.23
N GLY A 106 7.24 -1.20 16.95
CA GLY A 106 6.02 -1.69 16.31
C GLY A 106 5.15 -0.59 15.71
N GLY A 107 5.52 0.69 15.86
CA GLY A 107 4.81 1.82 15.27
C GLY A 107 4.67 1.70 13.76
N THR A 108 3.44 1.88 13.26
CA THR A 108 3.14 1.92 11.83
C THR A 108 2.31 3.16 11.53
N GLU A 109 2.03 3.38 10.24
CA GLU A 109 1.12 4.45 9.87
C GLU A 109 -0.32 4.16 10.31
N ALA A 110 -0.84 5.03 11.16
CA ALA A 110 -2.24 5.01 11.55
C ALA A 110 -3.14 5.45 10.37
N PRO A 111 -4.23 4.70 10.07
CA PRO A 111 -5.22 5.13 9.10
C PRO A 111 -5.93 6.43 9.51
N GLU A 112 -6.21 7.29 8.53
CA GLU A 112 -7.00 8.51 8.73
C GLU A 112 -8.46 8.18 9.08
N ARG A 113 -9.05 8.95 10.00
CA ARG A 113 -10.48 8.83 10.37
C ARG A 113 -11.07 10.24 10.48
N PRO A 114 -12.15 10.57 9.75
CA PRO A 114 -12.82 9.73 8.76
C PRO A 114 -11.95 9.46 7.52
N THR A 115 -12.29 8.45 6.73
CA THR A 115 -11.65 8.21 5.44
C THR A 115 -11.85 9.42 4.53
N SER A 116 -10.77 9.99 4.00
CA SER A 116 -10.80 11.06 3.02
C SER A 116 -10.62 10.51 1.60
N VAL A 117 -11.43 11.05 0.68
CA VAL A 117 -11.39 10.73 -0.75
C VAL A 117 -11.29 12.04 -1.51
N ARG A 118 -10.21 12.20 -2.28
CA ARG A 118 -10.00 13.41 -3.10
C ARG A 118 -9.76 13.03 -4.55
N ARG A 119 -10.50 13.67 -5.46
CA ARG A 119 -10.20 13.63 -6.88
C ARG A 119 -9.18 14.74 -7.20
N THR A 120 -8.07 14.38 -7.83
CA THR A 120 -7.10 15.36 -8.33
C THR A 120 -7.63 16.00 -9.62
N PRO A 121 -7.11 17.17 -10.03
CA PRO A 121 -7.52 17.83 -11.28
C PRO A 121 -7.36 16.95 -12.52
N ASP A 122 -6.33 16.09 -12.53
CA ASP A 122 -6.11 15.14 -13.62
C ASP A 122 -7.00 13.88 -13.51
N GLY A 123 -7.71 13.68 -12.41
CA GLY A 123 -8.69 12.62 -12.28
C GLY A 123 -8.18 11.33 -11.65
N ARG A 124 -7.10 11.38 -10.86
CA ARG A 124 -6.72 10.32 -9.92
C ARG A 124 -7.57 10.43 -8.66
N LEU A 125 -7.87 9.30 -8.03
CA LEU A 125 -8.54 9.27 -6.74
C LEU A 125 -7.51 8.98 -5.65
N LEU A 126 -7.28 9.94 -4.77
CA LEU A 126 -6.41 9.80 -3.60
C LEU A 126 -7.26 9.47 -2.40
N LEU A 127 -7.04 8.29 -1.83
CA LEU A 127 -7.74 7.81 -0.66
C LEU A 127 -6.76 7.76 0.52
N ARG A 128 -7.20 8.24 1.68
CA ARG A 128 -6.52 8.05 2.96
C ARG A 128 -7.56 7.60 3.99
N GLY A 129 -7.28 6.50 4.69
CA GLY A 129 -8.20 5.92 5.65
C GLY A 129 -7.95 4.44 5.87
N GLU A 130 -8.86 3.75 6.54
CA GLU A 130 -8.77 2.30 6.74
C GLU A 130 -9.30 1.59 5.49
N LEU A 131 -8.43 1.29 4.52
CA LEU A 131 -8.84 0.82 3.19
C LEU A 131 -8.61 -0.68 3.04
N ARG A 132 -9.59 -1.35 2.42
CA ARG A 132 -9.46 -2.67 1.81
C ARG A 132 -9.62 -2.50 0.29
N VAL A 133 -8.56 -2.78 -0.46
CA VAL A 133 -8.51 -2.64 -1.92
C VAL A 133 -8.34 -4.01 -2.56
N THR A 134 -9.28 -4.42 -3.38
CA THR A 134 -9.22 -5.66 -4.16
C THR A 134 -8.81 -5.33 -5.60
N ASP A 135 -7.77 -5.97 -6.11
CA ASP A 135 -7.34 -5.80 -7.50
C ASP A 135 -8.12 -6.66 -8.50
N SER A 136 -7.88 -6.44 -9.79
CA SER A 136 -8.54 -7.18 -10.87
C SER A 136 -8.23 -8.68 -10.88
N GLU A 137 -7.16 -9.11 -10.21
CA GLU A 137 -6.79 -10.53 -10.05
C GLU A 137 -7.38 -11.12 -8.76
N GLY A 138 -8.14 -10.32 -7.99
CA GLY A 138 -8.77 -10.72 -6.73
C GLY A 138 -7.86 -10.60 -5.51
N ALA A 139 -6.62 -10.10 -5.66
CA ALA A 139 -5.73 -9.93 -4.52
C ALA A 139 -6.20 -8.75 -3.66
N VAL A 140 -6.25 -8.97 -2.35
CA VAL A 140 -6.73 -7.98 -1.38
C VAL A 140 -5.55 -7.33 -0.67
N ARG A 141 -5.58 -6.00 -0.58
CA ARG A 141 -4.62 -5.19 0.16
C ARG A 141 -5.32 -4.34 1.21
N GLU A 142 -4.87 -4.47 2.45
CA GLU A 142 -5.19 -3.53 3.51
C GLU A 142 -4.13 -2.42 3.55
N THR A 143 -4.56 -1.16 3.48
CA THR A 143 -3.63 -0.03 3.37
C THR A 143 -4.21 1.26 3.95
N PRO A 144 -3.41 2.12 4.61
CA PRO A 144 -3.87 3.41 5.11
C PRO A 144 -4.11 4.44 3.99
N ARG A 145 -3.64 4.16 2.76
CA ARG A 145 -3.77 5.05 1.61
C ARG A 145 -3.63 4.31 0.29
N ALA A 146 -4.25 4.85 -0.76
CA ALA A 146 -4.15 4.34 -2.11
C ALA A 146 -4.36 5.46 -3.15
N MET A 147 -3.77 5.29 -4.33
CA MET A 147 -4.07 6.09 -5.52
C MET A 147 -4.80 5.21 -6.52
N LEU A 148 -6.08 5.47 -6.71
CA LEU A 148 -6.96 4.70 -7.59
C LEU A 148 -7.20 5.41 -8.91
N CYS A 149 -7.50 4.62 -9.93
CA CYS A 149 -7.83 5.09 -11.27
C CYS A 149 -9.19 5.78 -11.26
N GLY A 150 -9.28 7.02 -11.75
CA GLY A 150 -10.55 7.72 -11.94
C GLY A 150 -10.99 7.88 -13.41
N CYS A 151 -10.25 7.30 -14.36
CA CYS A 151 -10.59 7.36 -15.80
C CYS A 151 -10.96 5.99 -16.42
N GLY A 152 -10.83 4.90 -15.67
CA GLY A 152 -11.14 3.54 -16.13
C GLY A 152 -10.16 2.93 -17.14
N ARG A 153 -9.04 3.59 -17.47
CA ARG A 153 -8.08 3.12 -18.49
C ARG A 153 -6.91 2.30 -17.94
N SER A 154 -6.83 2.12 -16.62
CA SER A 154 -5.73 1.40 -16.01
C SER A 154 -5.75 -0.10 -16.34
N ALA A 155 -4.59 -0.64 -16.69
CA ALA A 155 -4.38 -2.08 -16.83
C ALA A 155 -4.18 -2.78 -15.48
N GLY A 156 -3.92 -2.02 -14.41
CA GLY A 156 -3.73 -2.50 -13.04
C GLY A 156 -4.86 -2.09 -12.09
N GLN A 157 -6.12 -2.15 -12.56
CA GLN A 157 -7.27 -1.72 -11.76
C GLN A 157 -7.34 -2.45 -10.41
N PRO A 158 -7.77 -1.75 -9.34
CA PRO A 158 -8.30 -0.38 -9.30
C PRO A 158 -7.22 0.71 -9.19
N TYR A 159 -5.94 0.35 -9.11
CA TYR A 159 -4.86 1.33 -8.99
C TYR A 159 -4.72 2.17 -10.26
N CYS A 160 -4.37 3.44 -10.12
CA CYS A 160 -4.03 4.27 -11.27
C CYS A 160 -2.65 3.86 -11.79
N ASP A 161 -2.53 3.48 -13.06
CA ASP A 161 -1.26 3.19 -13.74
C ASP A 161 -0.77 4.37 -14.63
N ARG A 162 -1.55 5.46 -14.69
CA ARG A 162 -1.37 6.65 -15.58
C ARG A 162 -1.65 6.40 -17.08
N SER A 163 -2.31 5.30 -17.46
CA SER A 163 -2.60 4.95 -18.87
C SER A 163 -3.70 5.78 -19.56
N GLY A 164 -4.33 6.74 -18.86
CA GLY A 164 -5.41 7.56 -19.43
C GLY A 164 -5.29 9.04 -19.04
N ALA A 165 -6.40 9.77 -19.12
CA ALA A 165 -6.43 11.20 -18.79
C ALA A 165 -5.87 11.51 -17.38
N CYS A 166 -5.99 10.57 -16.44
CA CYS A 166 -5.41 10.66 -15.10
C CYS A 166 -3.89 10.50 -14.98
N GLY A 167 -3.19 10.36 -16.10
CA GLY A 167 -1.73 10.38 -16.19
C GLY A 167 -1.16 11.62 -16.87
N ALA A 168 -1.98 12.46 -17.50
CA ALA A 168 -1.52 13.48 -18.44
C ALA A 168 -0.92 14.75 -17.79
N ALA A 169 -1.08 14.96 -16.48
CA ALA A 169 -0.77 16.25 -15.86
C ALA A 169 0.64 16.40 -15.25
N GLU A 170 1.56 15.47 -15.47
CA GLU A 170 2.97 15.62 -15.07
C GLU A 170 3.80 16.11 -16.27
N GLY A 171 3.31 17.16 -16.95
CA GLY A 171 3.94 17.75 -18.13
C GLY A 171 3.29 19.10 -18.42
N GLY A 172 3.81 20.16 -17.80
CA GLY A 172 3.48 21.52 -18.21
C GLY A 172 3.97 21.75 -19.64
N ALA A 173 3.08 21.62 -20.61
CA ALA A 173 3.12 22.43 -21.82
C ALA A 173 1.96 23.41 -21.73
N ALA A 174 2.25 24.59 -21.19
CA ALA A 174 1.53 25.77 -21.60
C ALA A 174 1.94 26.03 -23.05
N GLU A 175 1.03 25.78 -24.00
CA GLU A 175 1.02 26.50 -25.26
C GLU A 175 -0.31 27.24 -25.34
N GLY A 176 -0.19 28.57 -25.40
CA GLY A 176 -1.31 29.48 -25.47
C GLY A 176 -2.10 29.31 -26.77
N GLY A 177 -3.42 29.26 -26.62
CA GLY A 177 -4.37 29.52 -27.69
C GLY A 177 -5.31 30.60 -27.19
N ALA A 178 -5.29 31.74 -27.87
CA ALA A 178 -5.96 32.98 -27.51
C ALA A 178 -7.45 32.83 -27.17
N ALA A 179 -7.88 33.64 -26.22
CA ALA A 179 -9.27 33.99 -26.02
C ALA A 179 -9.76 34.88 -27.18
N GLU A 180 -10.81 34.44 -27.90
CA GLU A 180 -11.85 35.27 -28.56
C GLU A 180 -13.03 34.32 -28.86
N GLY A 181 -14.31 34.61 -28.65
CA GLY A 181 -15.00 35.79 -28.18
C GLY A 181 -16.37 35.38 -27.64
N GLY A 182 -16.91 36.18 -26.72
CA GLY A 182 -18.17 35.93 -26.03
C GLY A 182 -19.39 35.92 -26.97
N ARG A 183 -20.36 35.07 -26.63
CA ARG A 183 -21.73 35.17 -27.14
C ARG A 183 -22.58 35.87 -26.07
N PRO A 184 -23.22 37.02 -26.37
CA PRO A 184 -24.06 37.69 -25.38
C PRO A 184 -25.33 36.87 -25.11
N PRO A 185 -25.99 37.06 -23.95
CA PRO A 185 -27.23 36.37 -23.63
C PRO A 185 -28.35 36.84 -24.56
N VAL A 186 -29.13 35.88 -25.05
CA VAL A 186 -30.39 36.16 -25.75
C VAL A 186 -31.42 36.63 -24.72
N ALA A 187 -32.06 37.77 -24.96
CA ALA A 187 -33.15 38.27 -24.14
C ALA A 187 -34.45 37.51 -24.45
N ASP A 188 -35.13 37.13 -23.38
CA ASP A 188 -36.45 36.48 -23.35
C ASP A 188 -37.54 37.38 -23.94
N ARG A 189 -38.57 36.79 -24.56
CA ARG A 189 -39.77 37.49 -25.07
C ARG A 189 -41.02 36.79 -24.58
#